data_AF-A0A830E5W4-F1
#
_entry.id   AF-A0A830E5W4-F1
#
_cell.length_a   1.000
_cell.length_b   1.000
_cell.length_c   1.000
_cell.angle_alpha   90.00
_cell.angle_beta   90.00
_cell.angle_gamma   90.00
#
_symmetry.space_group_name_H-M   'P 1'
#
loop_
_entity.id
_entity.type
_entity.pdbx_description
1 polymer ?
#
loop_
_entity_poly.entity_id
_entity_poly.type
_entity_poly.pdbx_seq_one_letter_code
_entity_poly.pdbx_strand_id
1 'polypeptide(L)'
;MAPIDLREHNPDDGIDIRPGTNKAAIIKLLYRETNLAYTPSEIRDALDLPRGTISTTLSRLHDDGLIGKTSDGLYHGFDHRDDVRRFARSLVQLDEMFTRYPNSGLGPDDVEQTGTGAKTEITRDTEAEHDTSGSEPAPADWVTGTDTDTDSGTADEDQ
;
A
#
# COMPACT_ATOMS: atom_id res chain seq x y z
N MET A 1 -33.50 10.20 8.07
CA MET A 1 -32.10 9.87 8.40
C MET A 1 -32.13 9.05 9.68
N ALA A 2 -31.63 7.82 9.66
CA ALA A 2 -31.65 6.93 10.82
C ALA A 2 -30.41 7.17 11.71
N PRO A 3 -30.51 6.98 13.04
CA PRO A 3 -29.38 7.11 13.95
C PRO A 3 -28.37 5.96 13.74
N ILE A 4 -27.09 6.28 13.91
CA ILE A 4 -25.97 5.32 13.83
C ILE A 4 -25.65 4.86 15.27
N ASP A 5 -25.45 3.57 15.46
CA ASP A 5 -25.07 3.01 16.77
C ASP A 5 -23.56 3.17 17.00
N LEU A 6 -23.20 4.10 17.88
CA LEU A 6 -21.80 4.40 18.21
C LEU A 6 -21.09 3.28 19.01
N ARG A 7 -21.81 2.24 19.42
CA ARG A 7 -21.23 1.08 20.14
C ARG A 7 -20.74 -0.02 19.19
N GLU A 8 -21.24 -0.02 17.95
CA GLU A 8 -20.73 -0.85 16.86
C GLU A 8 -19.66 -0.12 16.03
N HIS A 9 -19.60 1.20 16.15
CA HIS A 9 -18.58 2.03 15.51
C HIS A 9 -17.33 2.07 16.38
N ASN A 10 -16.36 1.21 16.10
CA ASN A 10 -15.10 1.23 16.81
C ASN A 10 -14.27 2.40 16.26
N PRO A 11 -13.81 3.38 17.07
CA PRO A 11 -12.88 4.41 16.60
C PRO A 11 -11.50 3.83 16.22
N ASP A 12 -11.25 2.56 16.60
CA ASP A 12 -10.14 1.71 16.16
C ASP A 12 -10.48 0.86 14.91
N ASP A 13 -11.67 1.02 14.33
CA ASP A 13 -11.96 0.46 13.01
C ASP A 13 -11.00 1.15 12.03
N GLY A 14 -10.02 0.36 11.55
CA GLY A 14 -9.01 0.82 10.63
C GLY A 14 -9.64 1.57 9.45
N ILE A 15 -8.85 2.42 8.82
CA ILE A 15 -9.29 3.26 7.71
C ILE A 15 -9.94 2.40 6.62
N ASP A 16 -11.26 2.44 6.49
CA ASP A 16 -11.99 1.72 5.44
C ASP A 16 -11.92 2.48 4.11
N ILE A 17 -10.72 2.50 3.52
CA ILE A 17 -10.47 3.12 2.23
C ILE A 17 -9.75 2.12 1.34
N ARG A 18 -10.45 1.69 0.28
CA ARG A 18 -9.82 0.86 -0.75
C ARG A 18 -8.79 1.66 -1.55
N PRO A 19 -7.60 1.10 -1.81
CA PRO A 19 -6.67 1.64 -2.80
C PRO A 19 -7.34 1.83 -4.17
N GLY A 20 -6.80 2.71 -5.01
CA GLY A 20 -7.38 3.02 -6.34
C GLY A 20 -8.62 3.91 -6.33
N THR A 21 -9.25 4.16 -5.17
CA THR A 21 -10.42 5.04 -5.07
C THR A 21 -10.08 6.52 -5.02
N ASN A 22 -11.04 7.38 -5.35
CA ASN A 22 -10.90 8.84 -5.21
C ASN A 22 -10.60 9.27 -3.76
N LYS A 23 -11.15 8.56 -2.77
CA LYS A 23 -10.81 8.78 -1.35
C LYS A 23 -9.33 8.53 -1.10
N ALA A 24 -8.80 7.39 -1.56
CA ALA A 24 -7.39 7.04 -1.41
C ALA A 24 -6.47 8.07 -2.10
N ALA A 25 -6.81 8.52 -3.31
CA ALA A 25 -6.04 9.51 -4.05
C ALA A 25 -5.96 10.85 -3.31
N ILE A 26 -7.09 11.34 -2.76
CA ILE A 26 -7.13 12.57 -1.97
C ILE A 26 -6.30 12.44 -0.69
N ILE A 27 -6.42 11.32 0.03
CA ILE A 27 -5.60 11.08 1.23
C ILE A 27 -4.12 11.04 0.90
N LYS A 28 -3.72 10.33 -0.16
CA LYS A 28 -2.32 10.27 -0.63
C LYS A 28 -1.77 11.68 -0.88
N LEU A 29 -2.56 12.57 -1.49
CA LEU A 29 -2.16 13.96 -1.74
C LEU A 29 -2.00 14.77 -0.44
N LEU A 30 -3.02 14.75 0.43
CA LEU A 30 -3.07 15.60 1.63
C LEU A 30 -2.10 15.15 2.74
N TYR A 31 -1.79 13.86 2.81
CA TYR A 31 -0.87 13.30 3.82
C TYR A 31 0.57 13.20 3.31
N ARG A 32 0.84 13.59 2.06
CA ARG A 32 2.22 13.71 1.56
C ARG A 32 2.99 14.78 2.33
N GLU A 33 2.34 15.89 2.63
CA GLU A 33 2.87 16.98 3.44
C GLU A 33 1.72 17.58 4.27
N THR A 34 1.64 17.21 5.55
CA THR A 34 0.55 17.62 6.45
C THR A 34 0.59 19.11 6.80
N ASN A 35 1.69 19.80 6.51
CA ASN A 35 1.82 21.25 6.68
C ASN A 35 1.25 22.07 5.51
N LEU A 36 0.81 21.41 4.42
CA LEU A 36 0.19 22.08 3.27
C LEU A 36 -1.31 21.87 3.28
N ALA A 37 -2.04 22.96 2.98
CA ALA A 37 -3.47 22.94 2.77
C ALA A 37 -3.79 23.30 1.31
N TYR A 38 -4.83 22.69 0.76
CA TYR A 38 -5.19 22.82 -0.65
C TYR A 38 -6.65 23.23 -0.81
N THR A 39 -6.94 24.05 -1.81
CA THR A 39 -8.31 24.35 -2.24
C THR A 39 -8.94 23.16 -2.97
N PRO A 40 -10.28 23.04 -3.01
CA PRO A 40 -10.95 22.01 -3.81
C PRO A 40 -10.55 22.01 -5.29
N SER A 41 -10.26 23.19 -5.85
CA SER A 41 -9.77 23.33 -7.23
C SER A 41 -8.37 22.75 -7.40
N GLU A 42 -7.43 23.04 -6.49
CA GLU A 42 -6.07 22.50 -6.57
C GLU A 42 -6.05 20.99 -6.43
N ILE A 43 -6.84 20.43 -5.49
CA ILE A 43 -6.96 18.97 -5.33
C ILE A 43 -7.54 18.35 -6.61
N ARG A 44 -8.56 18.98 -7.19
CA ARG A 44 -9.17 18.54 -8.45
C ARG A 44 -8.16 18.55 -9.58
N ASP A 45 -7.42 19.64 -9.74
CA ASP A 45 -6.47 19.81 -10.84
C ASP A 45 -5.27 18.87 -10.67
N ALA A 46 -4.85 18.60 -9.43
CA ALA A 46 -3.77 17.66 -9.12
C ALA A 46 -4.15 16.19 -9.37
N LEU A 47 -5.43 15.84 -9.23
CA LEU A 47 -5.93 14.46 -9.34
C LEU A 47 -6.78 14.20 -10.60
N ASP A 48 -6.97 15.21 -11.44
CA ASP A 48 -7.83 15.20 -12.63
C ASP A 48 -9.26 14.65 -12.37
N LEU A 49 -9.86 15.05 -11.24
CA LEU A 49 -11.16 14.52 -10.80
C LEU A 49 -12.35 15.36 -11.30
N PRO A 50 -13.53 14.75 -11.54
CA PRO A 50 -14.75 15.51 -11.81
C PRO A 50 -15.17 16.41 -10.64
N ARG A 51 -15.65 17.61 -10.96
CA ARG A 51 -16.01 18.64 -9.96
C ARG A 51 -17.12 18.20 -9.00
N GLY A 52 -18.08 17.38 -9.44
CA GLY A 52 -19.12 16.84 -8.54
C GLY A 52 -18.59 15.83 -7.52
N THR A 53 -17.56 15.07 -7.94
CA THR A 53 -16.92 14.03 -7.13
C THR A 53 -16.05 14.64 -6.04
N ILE A 54 -15.30 15.71 -6.36
CA ILE A 54 -14.36 16.34 -5.41
C ILE A 54 -15.08 16.83 -4.15
N SER A 55 -16.15 17.63 -4.32
CA SER A 55 -16.84 18.26 -3.20
C SER A 55 -17.48 17.22 -2.29
N THR A 56 -18.14 16.22 -2.88
CA THR A 56 -18.80 15.14 -2.12
C THR A 56 -17.78 14.30 -1.35
N THR A 57 -16.63 13.99 -1.96
CA THR A 57 -15.59 13.16 -1.34
C THR A 57 -14.89 13.92 -0.22
N LEU A 58 -14.57 15.20 -0.42
CA LEU A 58 -13.95 16.05 0.60
C LEU A 58 -14.86 16.27 1.82
N SER A 59 -16.15 16.53 1.60
CA SER A 59 -17.10 16.63 2.70
C SER A 59 -17.14 15.34 3.51
N ARG A 60 -17.26 14.18 2.85
CA ARG A 60 -17.27 12.88 3.53
C ARG A 60 -15.98 12.63 4.31
N LEU A 61 -14.82 12.83 3.71
CA LEU A 61 -13.53 12.64 4.39
C LEU A 61 -13.37 13.56 5.61
N HIS A 62 -13.89 14.78 5.53
CA HIS A 62 -13.89 15.72 6.63
C HIS A 62 -14.86 15.30 7.74
N ASP A 63 -16.08 14.90 7.37
CA ASP A 63 -17.11 14.45 8.31
C ASP A 63 -16.70 13.13 9.00
N ASP A 64 -15.99 12.26 8.29
CA ASP A 64 -15.37 11.02 8.80
C ASP A 64 -14.12 11.32 9.69
N GLY A 65 -13.73 12.59 9.85
CA GLY A 65 -12.60 13.01 10.67
C GLY A 65 -11.23 12.59 10.13
N LEU A 66 -11.13 12.27 8.83
CA LEU A 66 -9.91 11.81 8.18
C LEU A 66 -9.04 12.95 7.67
N ILE A 67 -9.62 14.13 7.43
CA ILE A 67 -8.93 15.33 6.95
C ILE A 67 -9.43 16.57 7.69
N GLY A 68 -8.57 17.57 7.80
CA GLY A 68 -8.93 18.87 8.36
C GLY A 68 -9.43 19.83 7.28
N LYS A 69 -10.20 20.83 7.71
CA LYS A 69 -10.62 21.96 6.88
C LYS A 69 -10.39 23.26 7.63
N THR A 70 -9.71 24.21 7.00
CA THR A 70 -9.46 25.54 7.55
C THR A 70 -10.73 26.40 7.45
N SER A 71 -10.77 27.52 8.19
CA SER A 71 -11.85 28.51 8.10
C SER A 71 -12.05 29.05 6.68
N ASP A 72 -10.97 29.11 5.90
CA ASP A 72 -10.96 29.60 4.52
C ASP A 72 -11.36 28.52 3.51
N GLY A 73 -11.66 27.30 3.99
CA GLY A 73 -12.15 26.20 3.17
C GLY A 73 -11.06 25.37 2.47
N LEU A 74 -9.81 25.48 2.92
CA LEU A 74 -8.71 24.63 2.46
C LEU A 74 -8.68 23.33 3.24
N TYR A 75 -8.27 22.24 2.60
CA TYR A 75 -8.20 20.91 3.19
C TYR A 75 -6.75 20.48 3.40
N HIS A 76 -6.48 19.80 4.51
CA HIS A 76 -5.15 19.33 4.88
C HIS A 76 -5.23 17.98 5.60
N GLY A 77 -4.13 17.22 5.60
CA GLY A 77 -4.00 16.03 6.43
C GLY A 77 -3.81 16.40 7.91
N PHE A 78 -4.11 15.46 8.82
CA PHE A 78 -3.83 15.63 10.24
C PHE A 78 -2.45 15.08 10.58
N ASP A 79 -1.65 15.89 11.27
CA ASP A 79 -0.30 15.46 11.70
C ASP A 79 -0.33 14.33 12.75
N HIS A 80 -1.40 14.30 13.55
CA HIS A 80 -1.60 13.36 14.66
C HIS A 80 -2.30 12.05 14.26
N ARG A 81 -2.74 11.91 13.00
CA ARG A 81 -3.39 10.69 12.48
C ARG A 81 -2.35 9.78 11.83
N ASP A 82 -1.54 9.13 12.68
CA ASP A 82 -0.47 8.25 12.23
C ASP A 82 -0.99 7.01 11.48
N ASP A 83 -2.19 6.55 11.82
CA ASP A 83 -2.92 5.53 11.07
C ASP A 83 -3.14 5.94 9.60
N VAL A 84 -3.60 7.18 9.37
CA VAL A 84 -3.89 7.70 8.02
C VAL A 84 -2.61 7.99 7.27
N ARG A 85 -1.60 8.53 7.96
CA ARG A 85 -0.28 8.73 7.40
C ARG A 85 0.38 7.41 6.98
N ARG A 86 0.26 6.36 7.82
CA ARG A 86 0.76 5.03 7.51
C ARG A 86 0.07 4.48 6.27
N PHE A 87 -1.26 4.58 6.21
CA PHE A 87 -2.03 4.18 5.03
C PHE A 87 -1.59 4.94 3.77
N ALA A 88 -1.45 6.27 3.84
CA ALA A 88 -0.99 7.09 2.72
C ALA A 88 0.39 6.68 2.21
N ARG A 89 1.33 6.35 3.12
CA ARG A 89 2.66 5.81 2.76
C ARG A 89 2.55 4.44 2.07
N SER A 90 1.67 3.56 2.54
CA SER A 90 1.40 2.29 1.86
C SER A 90 0.88 2.50 0.44
N LEU A 91 0.04 3.51 0.20
CA LEU A 91 -0.43 3.85 -1.16
C LEU A 91 0.71 4.30 -2.09
N VAL A 92 1.73 4.98 -1.56
CA VAL A 92 2.93 5.34 -2.34
C VAL A 92 3.73 4.08 -2.69
N GLN A 93 3.94 3.18 -1.73
CA GLN A 93 4.66 1.92 -1.98
C GLN A 93 3.93 1.02 -2.99
N LEU A 94 2.60 0.95 -2.93
CA LEU A 94 1.79 0.22 -3.90
C LEU A 94 1.98 0.77 -5.32
N ASP A 95 1.94 2.10 -5.47
CA ASP A 95 2.16 2.79 -6.75
C ASP A 95 3.56 2.51 -7.34
N GLU A 96 4.58 2.50 -6.48
CA GLU A 96 5.94 2.09 -6.86
C GLU A 96 6.00 0.62 -7.30
N MET A 97 5.29 -0.28 -6.59
CA MET A 97 5.23 -1.70 -6.94
C MET A 97 4.58 -1.92 -8.30
N PHE A 98 3.45 -1.24 -8.56
CA PHE A 98 2.75 -1.33 -9.85
C PHE A 98 3.59 -0.74 -11.00
N THR A 99 4.35 0.32 -10.71
CA THR A 99 5.28 0.90 -11.68
C THR A 99 6.46 -0.04 -11.97
N ARG A 100 6.98 -0.72 -10.94
CA ARG A 100 8.12 -1.66 -11.06
C ARG A 100 7.74 -2.97 -11.74
N TYR A 101 6.53 -3.47 -11.49
CA TYR A 101 6.04 -4.75 -11.98
C TYR A 101 4.71 -4.60 -12.74
N PRO A 102 4.72 -3.89 -13.89
CA PRO A 102 3.49 -3.61 -14.65
C PRO A 102 2.83 -4.88 -15.23
N ASN A 103 3.58 -5.97 -15.39
CA ASN A 103 3.09 -7.24 -15.93
C ASN A 103 2.78 -8.28 -14.85
N SER A 104 2.69 -7.88 -13.59
CA SER A 104 2.38 -8.80 -12.48
C SER A 104 0.95 -9.33 -12.52
N GLY A 105 0.07 -8.72 -13.33
CA GLY A 105 -1.36 -9.03 -13.33
C GLY A 105 -2.08 -8.57 -12.06
N LEU A 106 -1.41 -7.80 -11.20
CA LEU A 106 -1.96 -7.20 -9.99
C LEU A 106 -2.19 -5.70 -10.21
N GLY A 107 -3.41 -5.25 -10.00
CA GLY A 107 -3.82 -3.86 -9.99
C GLY A 107 -4.16 -3.35 -8.58
N PRO A 108 -4.38 -2.04 -8.43
CA PRO A 108 -4.76 -1.43 -7.15
C PRO A 108 -6.08 -1.98 -6.61
N ASP A 109 -7.00 -2.41 -7.47
CA ASP A 109 -8.30 -2.95 -7.08
C ASP A 109 -8.23 -4.38 -6.53
N ASP A 110 -7.17 -5.12 -6.86
CA ASP A 110 -6.91 -6.50 -6.38
C ASP A 110 -6.35 -6.52 -4.95
N VAL A 111 -6.01 -5.34 -4.40
CA VAL A 111 -5.49 -5.20 -3.04
C VAL A 111 -6.65 -5.13 -2.05
N GLU A 112 -6.80 -6.19 -1.25
CA GLU A 112 -7.71 -6.20 -0.10
C GLU A 112 -6.99 -5.73 1.17
N GLN A 113 -7.68 -4.94 2.00
CA GLN A 113 -7.18 -4.63 3.33
C GLN A 113 -7.28 -5.89 4.20
N THR A 114 -6.14 -6.44 4.59
CA THR A 114 -6.10 -7.51 5.60
C THR A 114 -6.38 -6.90 6.97
N GLY A 115 -7.66 -6.71 7.27
CA GLY A 115 -8.11 -6.31 8.61
C GLY A 115 -7.67 -7.36 9.63
N THR A 116 -6.91 -6.93 10.63
CA THR A 116 -6.57 -7.70 11.84
C THR A 116 -5.74 -8.97 11.59
N GLY A 117 -4.41 -8.88 11.70
CA GLY A 117 -3.64 -10.13 11.82
C GLY A 117 -2.13 -10.13 11.56
N ALA A 118 -1.45 -9.03 11.25
CA ALA A 118 0.01 -9.03 11.32
C ALA A 118 0.48 -8.74 12.75
N LYS A 119 0.02 -9.53 13.73
CA LYS A 119 0.78 -9.70 14.97
C LYS A 119 1.94 -10.61 14.59
N THR A 120 2.92 -10.06 13.87
CA THR A 120 4.25 -10.66 13.84
C THR A 120 4.82 -10.40 15.22
N GLU A 121 4.35 -11.18 16.19
CA GLU A 121 5.17 -11.61 17.30
C GLU A 121 6.31 -12.36 16.64
N ILE A 122 7.30 -11.61 16.17
CA ILE A 122 8.63 -12.15 15.97
C ILE A 122 9.04 -12.49 17.39
N THR A 123 8.77 -13.72 17.82
CA THR A 123 9.40 -14.29 19.00
C THR A 123 10.88 -14.21 18.69
N ARG A 124 11.53 -13.15 19.18
CA ARG A 124 12.98 -13.10 19.26
C ARG A 124 13.31 -14.08 20.37
N ASP A 125 13.36 -15.36 20.04
CA ASP A 125 14.02 -16.36 20.87
C ASP A 125 15.50 -15.96 20.92
N THR A 126 15.81 -15.13 21.91
CA THR A 126 17.17 -14.79 22.30
C THR A 126 17.64 -15.86 23.27
N GLU A 127 18.35 -16.84 22.69
CA GLU A 127 19.57 -17.45 23.21
C GLU A 127 19.58 -18.08 24.61
N ALA A 128 19.46 -19.41 24.62
CA ALA A 128 20.28 -20.38 25.36
C ALA A 128 19.93 -21.76 24.75
N GLU A 129 20.80 -22.62 24.24
CA GLU A 129 22.15 -22.99 24.67
C GLU A 129 22.96 -23.50 23.45
N HIS A 130 24.24 -23.18 23.44
CA HIS A 130 25.24 -23.70 22.53
C HIS A 130 25.73 -25.06 23.04
N ASP A 131 25.43 -26.16 22.34
CA ASP A 131 26.37 -27.30 22.23
C ASP A 131 26.11 -28.21 21.00
N THR A 132 26.97 -28.01 20.00
CA THR A 132 27.59 -28.94 19.03
C THR A 132 26.80 -29.78 18.00
N SER A 133 27.24 -29.59 16.74
CA SER A 133 27.49 -30.60 15.70
C SER A 133 26.42 -30.83 14.61
N GLY A 134 26.63 -30.20 13.45
CA GLY A 134 26.09 -30.63 12.14
C GLY A 134 26.07 -29.51 11.10
N SER A 135 27.04 -29.52 10.17
CA SER A 135 27.33 -28.47 9.18
C SER A 135 26.15 -27.90 8.38
N GLU A 136 26.22 -26.58 8.19
CA GLU A 136 25.53 -25.77 7.18
C GLU A 136 25.80 -26.30 5.75
N PRO A 137 24.78 -26.59 4.92
CA PRO A 137 25.00 -26.78 3.49
C PRO A 137 25.17 -25.40 2.84
N ALA A 138 26.32 -25.20 2.19
CA ALA A 138 26.69 -23.98 1.49
C ALA A 138 25.67 -23.60 0.39
N PRO A 139 25.54 -22.31 0.05
CA PRO A 139 24.56 -21.78 -0.92
C PRO A 139 24.78 -22.20 -2.39
N ALA A 140 25.61 -23.21 -2.67
CA ALA A 140 25.94 -23.65 -4.03
C ALA A 140 24.93 -24.63 -4.65
N ASP A 141 23.95 -25.15 -3.90
CA ASP A 141 23.03 -26.20 -4.36
C ASP A 141 21.78 -25.69 -5.11
N TRP A 142 21.71 -24.41 -5.46
CA TRP A 142 20.52 -23.79 -6.09
C TRP A 142 20.62 -23.64 -7.61
N VAL A 143 21.71 -24.10 -8.23
CA VAL A 143 21.86 -24.09 -9.69
C VAL A 143 22.37 -25.45 -10.13
N THR A 144 21.46 -26.30 -10.59
CA THR A 144 21.55 -26.94 -11.93
C THR A 144 20.23 -27.66 -12.20
N GLY A 145 19.42 -27.07 -13.06
CA GLY A 145 18.20 -27.67 -13.60
C GLY A 145 17.88 -27.06 -14.95
N THR A 146 18.84 -27.08 -15.87
CA THR A 146 18.58 -26.84 -17.29
C THR A 146 19.00 -28.10 -18.05
N ASP A 147 18.07 -29.05 -18.17
CA ASP A 147 18.05 -29.91 -19.34
C ASP A 147 17.67 -29.01 -20.52
N THR A 148 18.65 -28.69 -21.35
CA THR A 148 18.41 -28.21 -22.71
C THR A 148 19.30 -29.03 -23.62
N ASP A 149 18.78 -30.20 -23.97
CA ASP A 149 19.26 -31.00 -25.08
C ASP A 149 18.92 -30.24 -26.37
N THR A 150 19.94 -29.63 -26.98
CA THR A 150 19.91 -29.17 -28.36
C THR A 150 21.34 -29.23 -28.87
N ASP A 151 21.72 -30.40 -29.40
CA ASP A 151 22.82 -30.50 -30.35
C ASP A 151 22.23 -30.84 -31.73
N SER A 152 22.25 -29.84 -32.61
CA SER A 152 22.00 -30.00 -34.04
C SER A 152 23.34 -30.32 -34.71
N GLY A 153 23.40 -31.45 -35.40
CA GLY A 153 24.64 -31.98 -35.98
C GLY A 153 25.17 -31.28 -37.23
N THR A 154 26.10 -32.00 -37.89
CA THR A 154 26.84 -31.76 -39.17
C THR A 154 28.34 -31.49 -38.88
N ALA A 155 29.36 -32.15 -39.46
CA ALA A 155 29.48 -33.05 -40.60
C ALA A 155 30.62 -34.06 -40.38
N ASP A 156 30.42 -35.21 -41.03
CA ASP A 156 31.39 -36.23 -41.39
C ASP A 156 32.36 -35.64 -42.44
N GLU A 157 33.67 -35.70 -42.20
CA GLU A 157 34.68 -35.49 -43.26
C GLU A 157 35.81 -36.52 -43.12
N ASP A 158 35.84 -37.41 -44.11
CA ASP A 158 36.78 -38.47 -44.40
C ASP A 158 38.08 -37.88 -45.01
N GLN A 159 39.24 -38.16 -44.39
CA GLN A 159 40.49 -38.62 -45.04
C GLN A 159 41.65 -38.77 -44.05
#